data_AF-A0A061IMT3-F1
#
_entry.id   AF-A0A061IMT3-F1
#
_cell.length_a   1.000
_cell.length_b   1.000
_cell.length_c   1.000
_cell.angle_alpha   90.00
_cell.angle_beta   90.00
_cell.angle_gamma   90.00
#
_symmetry.space_group_name_H-M   'P 1'
#
loop_
_entity.id
_entity.type
_entity.pdbx_description
1 polymer ?
#
loop_
_entity_poly.entity_id
_entity_poly.type
_entity_poly.pdbx_seq_one_letter_code
_entity_poly.pdbx_strand_id
1 'polypeptide(L)'
;AIETQTRGINSCEGKASSYCPLQAHCGAMKVLIFFAFLATAVAFPTNGDDDDKIIGGYNCPRNSLPYQVSLNDGTGHQCGGSLISDQWVLSAAHCYKGRKLQVRLGEHNIKVLEGGEQFIDAEKIIRHPKYNDKTADNDIMLIKLKSPA
;
A
#
# COMPACT_ATOMS: atom_id res chain seq x y z
N ALA A 1 -6.73 -13.46 1.10
CA ALA A 1 -5.49 -13.85 0.41
C ALA A 1 -4.40 -12.91 0.91
N ILE A 2 -3.13 -13.34 0.99
CA ILE A 2 -2.04 -12.35 1.09
C ILE A 2 -2.12 -11.60 -0.22
N GLU A 3 -2.75 -10.43 -0.21
CA GLU A 3 -2.84 -9.65 -1.42
C GLU A 3 -1.42 -9.20 -1.72
N THR A 4 -0.78 -9.88 -2.67
CA THR A 4 0.49 -9.45 -3.25
C THR A 4 0.19 -8.23 -4.09
N GLN A 5 -0.11 -7.14 -3.40
CA GLN A 5 -0.33 -5.84 -3.98
C GLN A 5 1.00 -5.46 -4.62
N THR A 6 1.06 -5.63 -5.94
CA THR A 6 2.19 -5.24 -6.79
C THR A 6 2.23 -3.72 -6.98
N ARG A 7 1.24 -3.00 -6.46
CA ARG A 7 0.92 -1.61 -6.78
C ARG A 7 0.38 -0.89 -5.54
N GLY A 8 1.24 -0.10 -4.91
CA GLY A 8 0.87 0.82 -3.83
C GLY A 8 0.83 0.20 -2.44
N ILE A 9 1.97 0.18 -1.74
CA ILE A 9 2.10 -0.17 -0.31
C ILE A 9 1.22 0.66 0.64
N ASN A 10 0.66 1.78 0.16
CA ASN A 10 -0.12 2.73 0.92
C ASN A 10 -1.59 2.72 0.54
N SER A 11 -2.04 1.72 -0.22
CA SER A 11 -3.44 1.55 -0.57
C SER A 11 -4.13 0.55 0.36
N CYS A 12 -5.30 0.94 0.83
CA CYS A 12 -6.19 0.13 1.65
C CYS A 12 -7.33 -0.40 0.76
N GLU A 13 -7.81 -1.61 1.03
CA GLU A 13 -9.00 -2.16 0.37
C GLU A 13 -10.24 -1.27 0.69
N GLY A 14 -11.07 -0.97 -0.31
CA GLY A 14 -12.29 -0.14 -0.15
C GLY A 14 -13.29 -0.41 -1.29
N LYS A 15 -14.60 -0.32 -1.07
CA LYS A 15 -15.41 0.90 -1.27
C LYS A 15 -15.42 1.79 -0.02
N ALA A 16 -15.14 3.08 -0.22
CA ALA A 16 -15.41 4.11 0.77
C ALA A 16 -16.93 4.14 1.08
N SER A 17 -17.36 3.53 2.19
CA SER A 17 -18.69 3.82 2.72
C SER A 17 -18.61 5.17 3.43
N SER A 18 -19.08 6.19 2.74
CA SER A 18 -19.28 7.55 3.22
C SER A 18 -20.03 7.53 4.56
N TYR A 19 -19.32 7.75 5.66
CA TYR A 19 -19.93 8.45 6.78
C TYR A 19 -20.02 9.92 6.38
N CYS A 20 -21.10 10.27 5.68
CA CYS A 20 -21.55 11.65 5.61
C CYS A 20 -22.17 11.95 6.99
N PRO A 21 -21.61 12.86 7.81
CA PRO A 21 -22.35 13.35 8.96
C PRO A 21 -23.55 14.13 8.40
N LEU A 22 -24.73 13.53 8.57
CA LEU A 22 -26.00 14.21 8.43
C LEU A 22 -26.03 15.47 9.31
N GLN A 23 -26.73 16.48 8.80
CA GLN A 23 -27.27 17.66 9.48
C GLN A 23 -26.43 18.96 9.41
N ALA A 24 -26.50 19.64 8.27
CA ALA A 24 -26.60 21.10 8.25
C ALA A 24 -27.57 21.55 7.12
N HIS A 25 -28.83 21.62 7.52
CA HIS A 25 -29.96 22.41 6.99
C HIS A 25 -30.25 22.44 5.48
N CYS A 26 -31.24 21.63 5.11
CA CYS A 26 -32.14 21.85 3.98
C CYS A 26 -33.04 23.07 4.26
N GLY A 27 -32.98 24.10 3.40
CA GLY A 27 -33.81 25.30 3.48
C GLY A 27 -33.86 26.02 2.13
N ALA A 28 -35.07 26.39 1.72
CA ALA A 28 -35.47 26.67 0.35
C ALA A 28 -34.87 27.92 -0.33
N MET A 29 -34.81 27.81 -1.66
CA MET A 29 -34.65 28.81 -2.70
C MET A 29 -35.28 30.19 -2.41
N LYS A 30 -34.47 31.26 -2.54
CA LYS A 30 -34.96 32.56 -3.02
C LYS A 30 -33.82 33.38 -3.64
N VAL A 31 -33.97 33.56 -4.95
CA VAL A 31 -33.33 34.53 -5.84
C VAL A 31 -32.96 35.82 -5.13
N LEU A 32 -31.68 36.20 -5.12
CA LEU A 32 -31.23 37.58 -5.31
C LEU A 32 -29.80 37.58 -5.87
N ILE A 33 -29.66 38.15 -7.06
CA ILE A 33 -28.41 38.50 -7.75
C ILE A 33 -27.73 39.64 -6.96
N PHE A 34 -26.43 39.83 -7.18
CA PHE A 34 -25.56 40.95 -6.78
C PHE A 34 -24.80 40.75 -5.46
N PHE A 35 -23.53 40.37 -5.52
CA PHE A 35 -22.41 41.31 -5.35
C PHE A 35 -21.10 40.64 -5.80
N ALA A 36 -20.26 41.46 -6.40
CA ALA A 36 -19.08 41.10 -7.14
C ALA A 36 -17.86 40.85 -6.24
N PHE A 37 -16.83 40.25 -6.86
CA PHE A 37 -15.44 40.18 -6.40
C PHE A 37 -15.22 39.52 -5.03
N LEU A 38 -14.54 38.37 -5.06
CA LEU A 38 -13.20 38.26 -4.49
C LEU A 38 -12.55 36.96 -4.99
N ALA A 39 -11.30 37.13 -5.39
CA ALA A 39 -10.44 36.09 -5.93
C ALA A 39 -10.52 34.80 -5.11
N THR A 40 -10.91 33.72 -5.76
CA THR A 40 -10.53 32.39 -5.32
C THR A 40 -9.60 31.87 -6.38
N ALA A 41 -8.32 31.83 -6.06
CA ALA A 41 -7.41 30.94 -6.74
C ALA A 41 -8.06 29.55 -6.64
N VAL A 42 -8.63 29.07 -7.74
CA VAL A 42 -8.87 27.65 -7.91
C VAL A 42 -7.48 27.04 -7.99
N ALA A 43 -6.93 26.72 -6.82
CA ALA A 43 -5.90 25.72 -6.70
C ALA A 43 -6.51 24.47 -7.32
N PHE A 44 -6.10 24.15 -8.54
CA PHE A 44 -6.29 22.82 -9.08
C PHE A 44 -5.54 21.89 -8.13
N PRO A 45 -6.20 20.97 -7.39
CA PRO A 45 -5.46 19.85 -6.86
C PRO A 45 -4.94 19.11 -8.10
N THR A 46 -3.64 19.21 -8.35
CA THR A 46 -2.96 18.26 -9.20
C THR A 46 -3.06 16.94 -8.45
N ASN A 47 -4.08 16.14 -8.78
CA ASN A 47 -4.15 14.72 -8.41
C ASN A 47 -3.05 13.99 -9.20
N GLY A 48 -1.81 14.34 -8.92
CA GLY A 48 -0.63 13.76 -9.52
C GLY A 48 -0.13 12.65 -8.61
N ASP A 49 -0.93 11.60 -8.42
CA ASP A 49 -0.54 10.43 -7.62
C ASP A 49 -1.38 9.17 -7.93
N ASP A 50 -2.05 9.08 -9.09
CA ASP A 50 -3.17 8.13 -9.26
C ASP A 50 -2.92 6.94 -10.22
N ASP A 51 -1.68 6.63 -10.61
CA ASP A 51 -1.44 5.50 -11.53
C ASP A 51 -1.02 4.18 -10.84
N ASP A 52 -0.71 4.20 -9.54
CA ASP A 52 -0.10 3.05 -8.82
C ASP A 52 -0.95 2.53 -7.62
N LYS A 53 -2.27 2.71 -7.64
CA LYS A 53 -3.17 2.37 -6.51
C LYS A 53 -3.91 1.05 -6.70
N ILE A 54 -4.36 0.48 -5.59
CA ILE A 54 -5.26 -0.68 -5.60
C ILE A 54 -6.59 -0.30 -6.23
N ILE A 55 -7.06 -1.13 -7.17
CA ILE A 55 -8.29 -0.88 -7.90
C ILE A 55 -9.47 -0.89 -6.92
N GLY A 56 -10.16 0.24 -6.81
CA GLY A 56 -11.25 0.45 -5.83
C GLY A 56 -10.78 0.82 -4.42
N GLY A 57 -9.47 0.78 -4.17
CA GLY A 57 -8.87 1.17 -2.91
C GLY A 57 -8.80 2.68 -2.70
N TYR A 58 -8.26 3.06 -1.55
CA TYR A 58 -7.98 4.44 -1.17
C TYR A 58 -6.63 4.53 -0.47
N ASN A 59 -6.06 5.73 -0.38
CA ASN A 59 -4.82 5.92 0.37
C ASN A 59 -5.06 5.68 1.86
N CYS A 60 -4.38 4.68 2.41
CA CYS A 60 -4.34 4.43 3.84
C CYS A 60 -3.83 5.66 4.59
N PRO A 61 -4.33 5.93 5.80
CA PRO A 61 -3.65 6.84 6.70
C PRO A 61 -2.19 6.41 6.91
N ARG A 62 -1.30 7.39 7.04
CA ARG A 62 0.11 7.15 7.34
C ARG A 62 0.25 6.23 8.56
N ASN A 63 1.09 5.21 8.45
CA ASN A 63 1.39 4.22 9.50
C ASN A 63 0.20 3.38 9.99
N SER A 64 -0.94 3.34 9.28
CA SER A 64 -2.09 2.53 9.71
C SER A 64 -1.93 1.02 9.46
N LEU A 65 -0.96 0.62 8.64
CA LEU A 65 -0.66 -0.77 8.29
C LEU A 65 0.77 -1.14 8.69
N PRO A 66 1.10 -1.24 9.99
CA PRO A 66 2.48 -1.44 10.46
C PRO A 66 3.08 -2.79 10.03
N TYR A 67 2.24 -3.76 9.67
CA TYR A 67 2.66 -5.07 9.18
C TYR A 67 2.87 -5.12 7.66
N GLN A 68 2.56 -4.05 6.92
CA GLN A 68 2.69 -4.03 5.47
C GLN A 68 4.15 -4.06 5.06
N VAL A 69 4.49 -4.98 4.15
CA VAL A 69 5.85 -5.14 3.63
C VAL A 69 5.89 -4.83 2.15
N SER A 70 6.93 -4.09 1.75
CA SER A 70 7.36 -3.93 0.37
C SER A 70 8.52 -4.88 0.09
N LEU A 71 8.34 -5.84 -0.82
CA LEU A 71 9.43 -6.70 -1.30
C LEU A 71 10.11 -6.05 -2.49
N ASN A 72 11.39 -5.72 -2.33
CA ASN A 72 12.23 -5.10 -3.34
C ASN A 72 13.28 -6.10 -3.85
N ASP A 73 13.41 -6.26 -5.17
CA ASP A 73 14.34 -7.21 -5.82
C ASP A 73 15.69 -6.60 -6.24
N GLY A 74 15.97 -5.38 -5.77
CA GLY A 74 17.11 -4.56 -6.15
C GLY A 74 16.81 -3.58 -7.30
N THR A 75 15.72 -3.77 -8.04
CA THR A 75 15.30 -2.86 -9.12
C THR A 75 14.09 -2.00 -8.74
N GLY A 76 13.36 -2.39 -7.69
CA GLY A 76 12.19 -1.68 -7.21
C GLY A 76 11.23 -2.60 -6.44
N HIS A 77 10.10 -2.03 -6.03
CA HIS A 77 9.00 -2.80 -5.45
C HIS A 77 8.48 -3.82 -6.47
N GLN A 78 8.39 -5.09 -6.06
CA GLN A 78 7.91 -6.17 -6.90
C GLN A 78 6.68 -6.87 -6.32
N CYS A 79 6.54 -6.96 -5.00
CA CYS A 79 5.42 -7.62 -4.34
C CYS A 79 5.15 -7.04 -2.95
N GLY A 80 3.94 -7.25 -2.46
CA GLY A 80 3.59 -7.07 -1.05
C GLY A 80 3.94 -8.29 -0.17
N GLY A 81 3.86 -8.11 1.13
CA GLY A 81 3.93 -9.17 2.14
C GLY A 81 3.38 -8.69 3.48
N SER A 82 3.38 -9.58 4.47
CA SER A 82 2.94 -9.26 5.83
C SER A 82 3.99 -9.68 6.86
N LEU A 83 4.39 -8.76 7.72
CA LEU A 83 5.20 -9.07 8.89
C LEU A 83 4.36 -9.86 9.89
N ILE A 84 4.71 -11.13 10.12
CA ILE A 84 3.97 -12.03 11.01
C ILE A 84 4.68 -12.23 12.36
N SER A 85 5.94 -11.81 12.47
CA SER A 85 6.71 -11.67 13.70
C SER A 85 7.91 -10.74 13.43
N ASP A 86 8.67 -10.39 14.46
CA ASP A 86 9.86 -9.55 14.36
C ASP A 86 10.89 -10.02 13.30
N GLN A 87 10.98 -11.32 13.02
CA GLN A 87 11.95 -11.88 12.06
C GLN A 87 11.33 -12.67 10.90
N TRP A 88 10.00 -12.66 10.74
CA TRP A 88 9.34 -13.43 9.68
C TRP A 88 8.31 -12.62 8.91
N VAL A 89 8.41 -12.70 7.59
CA VAL A 89 7.45 -12.16 6.64
C VAL A 89 6.78 -13.31 5.88
N LEU A 90 5.47 -13.20 5.71
CA LEU A 90 4.65 -14.06 4.87
C LEU A 90 4.38 -13.38 3.53
N SER A 91 4.53 -14.11 2.43
CA SER A 91 4.31 -13.60 1.06
C SER A 91 3.85 -14.74 0.15
N ALA A 92 3.51 -14.43 -1.11
CA ALA A 92 3.33 -15.45 -2.14
C ALA A 92 4.65 -16.00 -2.68
N ALA A 93 4.69 -17.28 -3.02
CA ALA A 93 5.87 -17.97 -3.53
C ALA A 93 6.30 -17.47 -4.91
N HIS A 94 5.34 -17.09 -5.76
CA HIS A 94 5.61 -16.61 -7.12
C HIS A 94 6.40 -15.28 -7.13
N CYS A 95 6.39 -14.52 -6.03
CA CYS A 95 7.13 -13.27 -5.90
C CYS A 95 8.66 -13.47 -5.94
N TYR A 96 9.15 -14.65 -5.54
CA TYR A 96 10.57 -14.93 -5.56
C TYR A 96 11.06 -15.40 -6.94
N LYS A 97 11.80 -14.51 -7.64
CA LYS A 97 12.37 -14.76 -8.97
C LYS A 97 13.84 -15.22 -8.96
N GLY A 98 14.31 -15.81 -7.86
CA GLY A 98 15.70 -16.30 -7.76
C GLY A 98 16.76 -15.21 -7.54
N ARG A 99 16.35 -14.00 -7.18
CA ARG A 99 17.22 -12.83 -6.93
C ARG A 99 17.16 -12.41 -5.47
N LYS A 100 18.12 -11.60 -5.02
CA LYS A 100 18.10 -11.05 -3.64
C LYS A 100 16.78 -10.32 -3.41
N LEU A 101 16.21 -10.48 -2.22
CA LEU A 101 15.04 -9.72 -1.76
C LEU A 101 15.42 -8.88 -0.55
N GLN A 102 15.09 -7.60 -0.61
CA GLN A 102 15.08 -6.68 0.51
C GLN A 102 13.64 -6.47 0.97
N VAL A 103 13.42 -6.62 2.26
CA VAL A 103 12.16 -6.35 2.94
C VAL A 103 12.20 -4.89 3.39
N ARG A 104 11.31 -4.05 2.85
CA ARG A 104 11.11 -2.67 3.31
C ARG A 104 9.85 -2.57 4.16
N LEU A 105 10.00 -2.07 5.38
CA LEU A 105 8.94 -1.88 6.38
C LEU A 105 8.78 -0.39 6.69
N GLY A 106 7.64 0.01 7.25
CA GLY A 106 7.40 1.40 7.68
C GLY A 106 7.18 2.38 6.54
N GLU A 107 6.99 1.88 5.32
CA GLU A 107 6.82 2.70 4.14
C GLU A 107 5.38 3.24 4.01
N HIS A 108 5.23 4.52 3.69
CA HIS A 108 3.96 5.09 3.22
C HIS A 108 4.09 5.69 1.82
N ASN A 109 5.28 6.09 1.37
CA ASN A 109 5.55 6.39 -0.03
C ASN A 109 6.90 5.80 -0.45
N ILE A 110 6.91 4.72 -1.25
CA ILE A 110 8.15 4.04 -1.68
C ILE A 110 9.15 4.92 -2.44
N LYS A 111 8.70 6.07 -2.95
CA LYS A 111 9.51 7.03 -3.73
C LYS A 111 10.18 8.07 -2.81
N VAL A 112 9.83 8.14 -1.53
CA VAL A 112 10.32 9.14 -0.57
C VAL A 112 10.81 8.44 0.70
N LEU A 113 11.89 8.94 1.31
CA LEU A 113 12.33 8.51 2.63
C LEU A 113 11.68 9.41 3.69
N GLU A 114 10.84 8.83 4.54
CA GLU A 114 9.98 9.50 5.52
C GLU A 114 10.54 9.39 6.95
N GLY A 115 11.59 8.58 7.14
CA GLY A 115 12.39 8.44 8.37
C GLY A 115 11.98 7.29 9.27
N GLY A 116 10.87 6.62 8.97
CA GLY A 116 10.38 5.44 9.70
C GLY A 116 10.69 4.11 9.02
N GLU A 117 11.32 4.16 7.84
CA GLU A 117 11.56 2.98 7.02
C GLU A 117 12.67 2.10 7.56
N GLN A 118 12.49 0.79 7.43
CA GLN A 118 13.52 -0.19 7.68
C GLN A 118 13.78 -1.01 6.43
N PHE A 119 15.07 -1.19 6.09
CA PHE A 119 15.51 -1.95 4.94
C PHE A 119 16.31 -3.17 5.41
N ILE A 120 15.68 -4.34 5.41
CA ILE A 120 16.26 -5.56 5.94
C ILE A 120 16.37 -6.60 4.82
N ASP A 121 17.57 -7.10 4.57
CA ASP A 121 17.76 -8.19 3.61
C ASP A 121 17.13 -9.50 4.13
N ALA A 122 16.65 -10.31 3.19
CA ALA A 122 16.31 -11.70 3.50
C ALA A 122 17.56 -12.52 3.87
N GLU A 123 17.50 -13.22 4.99
CA GLU A 123 18.46 -14.27 5.37
C GLU A 123 18.13 -15.58 4.66
N LYS A 124 16.84 -15.95 4.64
CA LYS A 124 16.35 -17.20 4.06
C LYS A 124 14.99 -17.00 3.43
N ILE A 125 14.78 -17.60 2.27
CA ILE A 125 13.50 -17.62 1.56
C ILE A 125 13.06 -19.08 1.45
N ILE A 126 11.85 -19.38 1.94
CA ILE A 126 11.29 -20.73 2.03
C ILE A 126 9.96 -20.71 1.28
N ARG A 127 9.98 -21.10 0.00
CA ARG A 127 8.75 -21.38 -0.74
C ARG A 127 8.10 -22.64 -0.22
N HIS A 128 6.78 -22.71 -0.27
CA HIS A 128 6.08 -23.94 0.05
C HIS A 128 6.62 -25.10 -0.81
N PRO A 129 6.93 -26.27 -0.23
CA PRO A 129 7.58 -27.37 -0.96
C PRO A 129 6.71 -27.96 -2.07
N LYS A 130 5.39 -27.74 -2.01
CA LYS A 130 4.42 -28.14 -3.05
C LYS A 130 3.96 -26.98 -3.94
N TYR A 131 4.65 -25.84 -3.91
CA TYR A 131 4.32 -24.74 -4.80
C TYR A 131 4.47 -25.17 -6.27
N ASN A 132 3.48 -24.86 -7.10
CA ASN A 132 3.46 -25.20 -8.51
C ASN A 132 3.36 -23.94 -9.37
N ASP A 133 4.44 -23.61 -10.08
CA ASP A 133 4.50 -22.42 -10.96
C ASP A 133 3.48 -22.42 -12.11
N LYS A 134 2.94 -23.58 -12.50
CA LYS A 134 1.97 -23.69 -13.60
C LYS A 134 0.53 -23.46 -13.14
N THR A 135 0.19 -23.90 -11.93
CA THR A 135 -1.18 -23.84 -11.39
C THR A 135 -1.36 -22.78 -10.31
N ALA A 136 -0.26 -22.21 -9.80
CA ALA A 136 -0.20 -21.38 -8.60
C ALA A 136 -0.71 -22.10 -7.33
N ASP A 137 -0.79 -23.43 -7.32
CA ASP A 137 -1.12 -24.18 -6.11
C ASP A 137 -0.05 -23.97 -5.05
N ASN A 138 -0.49 -23.75 -3.80
CA ASN A 138 0.37 -23.49 -2.65
C ASN A 138 1.30 -22.27 -2.86
N ASP A 139 0.77 -21.20 -3.44
CA ASP A 139 1.48 -19.93 -3.65
C ASP A 139 1.70 -19.15 -2.34
N ILE A 140 2.57 -19.69 -1.49
CA ILE A 140 2.91 -19.16 -0.17
C ILE A 140 4.39 -19.38 0.12
N MET A 141 5.04 -18.39 0.71
CA MET A 141 6.42 -18.46 1.16
C MET A 141 6.64 -17.69 2.47
N LEU A 142 7.65 -18.15 3.22
CA LEU A 142 8.19 -17.46 4.37
C LEU A 142 9.54 -16.84 4.03
N ILE A 143 9.76 -15.62 4.50
CA ILE A 143 11.03 -14.91 4.41
C ILE A 143 11.53 -14.68 5.84
N LYS A 144 12.71 -15.19 6.16
CA LYS A 144 13.42 -14.90 7.41
C LYS A 144 14.29 -13.66 7.21
N LEU A 145 14.21 -12.71 8.13
CA LEU A 145 14.97 -11.46 8.11
C LEU A 145 16.36 -11.63 8.71
N LYS A 146 17.38 -10.94 8.18
CA LYS A 146 18.75 -10.97 8.75
C LYS A 146 18.84 -10.36 10.15
N SER A 147 17.93 -9.45 10.50
CA SER A 147 17.78 -8.85 11.82
C SER A 147 16.29 -8.71 12.15
N PRO A 148 15.92 -8.67 13.44
CA PRO A 148 14.57 -8.25 13.84
C PRO A 148 14.20 -6.88 13.27
N ALA A 149 12.93 -6.74 12.90
CA ALA A 149 12.25 -5.50 12.54
C ALA A 149 11.89 -4.65 13.77
#